data_AF-A0A7I7UBX3-F1
#
_entry.id   AF-A0A7I7UBX3-F1
#
_cell.length_a   1.000
_cell.length_b   1.000
_cell.length_c   1.000
_cell.angle_alpha   90.00
_cell.angle_beta   90.00
_cell.angle_gamma   90.00
#
_symmetry.space_group_name_H-M   'P 1'
#
loop_
_entity.id
_entity.type
_entity.pdbx_description
1 polymer ?
#
loop_
_entity_poly.entity_id
_entity_poly.type
_entity_poly.pdbx_seq_one_letter_code
_entity_poly.pdbx_strand_id
1 'polypeptide(L)'
;MEAQGEEVPMSSTVVAVALVLCSVALHSRIRRHAGWTASSRGRFLVFLGYPMAALAAYWWYASSTAWEWPLAGGWSVASLACVLSGVDALRRITAEHAVKAVAMETITPAVSR
;
A
#
# COMPACT_ATOMS: atom_id res chain seq x y z
N MET A 1 -45.14 10.00 12.60
CA MET A 1 -43.93 10.61 13.21
C MET A 1 -42.75 9.81 12.67
N GLU A 2 -42.36 10.12 11.44
CA GLU A 2 -41.22 9.51 10.77
C GLU A 2 -39.95 10.08 11.40
N ALA A 3 -39.21 9.26 12.13
CA ALA A 3 -37.87 9.62 12.55
C ALA A 3 -37.00 9.62 11.29
N GLN A 4 -36.67 10.83 10.83
CA GLN A 4 -35.74 11.07 9.74
C GLN A 4 -34.49 10.22 9.93
N GLY A 5 -34.17 9.42 8.92
CA GLY A 5 -32.91 8.70 8.83
C GLY A 5 -31.78 9.71 8.98
N GLU A 6 -30.92 9.45 9.96
CA GLU A 6 -29.70 10.19 10.20
C GLU A 6 -28.83 10.07 8.95
N GLU A 7 -28.84 11.11 8.09
CA GLU A 7 -27.90 11.22 6.99
C GLU A 7 -26.50 11.40 7.60
N VAL A 8 -25.82 10.27 7.85
CA VAL A 8 -24.36 10.26 7.91
C VAL A 8 -23.90 11.01 6.65
N PRO A 9 -23.11 12.08 6.75
CA PRO A 9 -22.79 12.91 5.59
C PRO A 9 -22.18 12.01 4.52
N MET A 10 -22.89 11.83 3.40
CA MET A 10 -22.53 10.85 2.37
C MET A 10 -21.08 10.98 1.92
N SER A 11 -20.52 12.20 1.99
CA SER A 11 -19.11 12.50 1.73
C SER A 11 -18.12 11.65 2.54
N SER A 12 -18.30 11.53 3.86
CA SER A 12 -17.36 10.83 4.75
C SER A 12 -17.35 9.32 4.50
N THR A 13 -18.53 8.73 4.30
CA THR A 13 -18.70 7.32 3.93
C THR A 13 -18.10 7.03 2.55
N VAL A 14 -18.32 7.91 1.57
CA VAL A 14 -17.75 7.78 0.22
C VAL A 14 -16.22 7.77 0.26
N VAL A 15 -15.59 8.65 1.05
CA VAL A 15 -14.12 8.67 1.18
C VAL A 15 -13.60 7.38 1.82
N ALA A 16 -14.23 6.90 2.89
CA ALA A 16 -13.84 5.65 3.55
C ALA A 16 -13.94 4.45 2.59
N VAL A 17 -15.05 4.33 1.84
CA VAL A 17 -15.24 3.27 0.85
C VAL A 17 -14.22 3.38 -0.29
N ALA A 18 -13.97 4.59 -0.80
CA ALA A 18 -12.98 4.82 -1.84
C ALA A 18 -11.57 4.41 -1.40
N LEU A 19 -11.18 4.67 -0.15
CA LEU A 19 -9.91 4.23 0.41
C LEU A 19 -9.78 2.70 0.45
N VAL A 20 -10.85 1.99 0.83
CA VAL A 20 -10.86 0.52 0.84
C VAL A 20 -10.73 -0.03 -0.58
N LEU A 21 -11.54 0.46 -1.52
CA LEU A 21 -11.50 0.01 -2.92
C LEU A 21 -10.15 0.30 -3.58
N CYS A 22 -9.60 1.49 -3.34
CA CYS A 22 -8.28 1.88 -3.81
C CYS A 22 -7.19 0.96 -3.22
N SER A 23 -7.28 0.65 -1.92
CA SER A 23 -6.34 -0.27 -1.26
C SER A 23 -6.38 -1.68 -1.85
N VAL A 24 -7.57 -2.20 -2.16
CA VAL A 24 -7.74 -3.52 -2.82
C VAL A 24 -7.18 -3.51 -4.24
N ALA A 25 -7.51 -2.48 -5.02
CA ALA A 25 -7.00 -2.33 -6.38
C ALA A 25 -5.46 -2.20 -6.39
N LEU A 26 -4.92 -1.42 -5.46
CA LEU A 26 -3.49 -1.23 -5.26
C LEU A 26 -2.79 -2.51 -4.82
N HIS A 27 -3.35 -3.25 -3.85
CA HIS A 27 -2.85 -4.57 -3.46
C HIS A 27 -2.76 -5.51 -4.66
N SER A 28 -3.82 -5.57 -5.46
CA SER A 28 -3.90 -6.43 -6.64
C SER A 28 -2.84 -6.07 -7.69
N ARG A 29 -2.55 -4.77 -7.88
CA ARG A 29 -1.49 -4.30 -8.77
C ARG A 29 -0.10 -4.63 -8.21
N ILE A 30 0.15 -4.38 -6.93
CA ILE A 30 1.46 -4.61 -6.29
C ILE A 30 1.79 -6.11 -6.23
N ARG A 31 0.80 -6.97 -6.00
CA ARG A 31 0.96 -8.44 -6.03
C ARG A 31 1.49 -8.97 -7.37
N ARG A 32 1.26 -8.25 -8.47
CA ARG A 32 1.75 -8.60 -9.82
C ARG A 32 3.18 -8.13 -10.08
N HIS A 33 3.80 -7.40 -9.15
CA HIS A 33 5.15 -6.88 -9.31
C HIS A 33 6.19 -8.01 -9.20
N ALA A 34 7.15 -8.07 -10.11
CA ALA A 34 8.17 -9.14 -10.16
C ALA A 34 8.95 -9.30 -8.84
N GLY A 35 9.29 -8.19 -8.19
CA GLY A 35 9.95 -8.18 -6.88
C GLY A 35 9.10 -8.68 -5.69
N TRP A 36 7.81 -8.99 -5.86
CA TRP A 36 6.90 -9.34 -4.75
C TRP A 36 7.35 -10.55 -3.95
N THR A 37 7.77 -11.63 -4.63
CA THR A 37 8.28 -12.84 -3.97
C THR A 37 9.70 -12.67 -3.46
N ALA A 38 10.49 -11.76 -4.07
CA ALA A 38 11.89 -11.55 -3.77
C ALA A 38 12.14 -10.64 -2.54
N SER A 39 11.32 -9.61 -2.32
CA SER A 39 11.55 -8.64 -1.23
C SER A 39 10.61 -8.85 -0.04
N SER A 40 11.15 -9.36 1.07
CA SER A 40 10.44 -9.44 2.36
C SER A 40 10.12 -8.05 2.93
N ARG A 41 11.07 -7.10 2.81
CA ARG A 41 10.89 -5.70 3.25
C ARG A 41 9.78 -4.99 2.47
N GLY A 42 9.74 -5.16 1.15
CA GLY A 42 8.70 -4.58 0.30
C GLY A 42 7.32 -5.09 0.69
N ARG A 43 7.17 -6.40 0.89
CA ARG A 43 5.93 -7.02 1.39
C ARG A 43 5.54 -6.49 2.76
N PHE A 44 6.47 -6.46 3.71
CA PHE A 44 6.21 -5.96 5.06
C PHE A 44 5.66 -4.53 5.05
N LEU A 45 6.30 -3.62 4.33
CA LEU A 45 5.87 -2.22 4.25
C LEU A 45 4.51 -2.07 3.56
N VAL A 46 4.25 -2.83 2.50
CA VAL A 46 2.93 -2.86 1.86
C VAL A 46 1.86 -3.38 2.82
N PHE A 47 2.14 -4.46 3.56
CA PHE A 47 1.20 -4.99 4.56
C PHE A 47 0.98 -4.03 5.72
N LEU A 48 2.01 -3.30 6.14
CA LEU A 48 1.91 -2.26 7.16
C LEU A 48 1.04 -1.08 6.70
N GLY A 49 0.98 -0.80 5.40
CA GLY A 49 0.09 0.22 4.84
C GLY A 49 -1.40 -0.08 5.05
N TYR A 50 -1.82 -1.35 5.07
CA TYR A 50 -3.24 -1.71 5.22
C TYR A 50 -3.86 -1.33 6.57
N PRO A 51 -3.27 -1.64 7.74
CA PRO A 51 -3.83 -1.19 9.00
C PRO A 51 -3.83 0.34 9.11
N MET A 52 -2.84 1.03 8.52
CA MET A 52 -2.84 2.50 8.45
C MET A 52 -4.01 3.02 7.59
N ALA A 53 -4.28 2.39 6.44
CA ALA A 53 -5.43 2.72 5.60
C ALA A 53 -6.77 2.46 6.31
N ALA A 54 -6.86 1.38 7.09
CA ALA A 54 -8.04 1.06 7.88
C ALA A 54 -8.28 2.09 8.98
N LEU A 55 -7.22 2.52 9.70
CA LEU A 55 -7.31 3.61 10.67
C LEU A 55 -7.72 4.92 9.99
N ALA A 56 -7.16 5.23 8.82
CA ALA A 56 -7.56 6.41 8.06
C ALA A 56 -9.06 6.36 7.71
N ALA A 57 -9.52 5.24 7.14
CA ALA A 57 -10.93 5.06 6.76
C ALA A 57 -11.87 5.17 7.97
N TYR A 58 -11.48 4.59 9.11
CA TYR A 58 -12.22 4.73 10.37
C TYR A 58 -12.34 6.21 10.77
N TRP A 59 -11.23 6.96 10.79
CA TRP A 59 -11.27 8.36 11.19
C TRP A 59 -12.01 9.23 10.17
N TRP A 60 -11.91 8.98 8.86
CA TRP A 60 -12.72 9.68 7.85
C TRP A 60 -14.22 9.46 8.07
N TYR A 61 -14.62 8.26 8.47
CA TYR A 61 -16.01 7.92 8.78
C TYR A 61 -16.48 8.50 10.12
N ALA A 62 -15.68 8.38 11.17
CA ALA A 62 -16.06 8.69 12.55
C ALA A 62 -15.84 10.16 12.95
N SER A 63 -15.14 10.96 12.14
CA SER A 63 -14.85 12.36 12.46
C SER A 63 -16.13 13.18 12.58
N SER A 64 -16.34 13.74 13.77
CA SER A 64 -17.45 14.63 14.14
C SER A 64 -16.96 16.01 14.57
N THR A 65 -15.68 16.14 14.92
CA THR A 65 -15.05 17.37 15.41
C THR A 65 -13.85 17.78 14.56
N ALA A 66 -13.48 19.07 14.61
CA ALA A 66 -12.39 19.63 13.80
C ALA A 66 -11.02 18.97 14.05
N TRP A 67 -10.78 18.44 15.26
CA TRP A 67 -9.49 17.82 15.63
C TRP A 67 -9.31 16.39 15.11
N GLU A 68 -10.39 15.73 14.71
CA GLU A 68 -10.36 14.34 14.22
C GLU A 68 -9.95 14.27 12.74
N TRP A 69 -10.21 15.31 11.96
CA TRP A 69 -9.81 15.40 10.55
C TRP A 69 -8.28 15.30 10.34
N PRO A 70 -7.43 15.99 11.12
CA PRO A 70 -5.98 15.76 11.10
C PRO A 70 -5.57 14.31 11.36
N LEU A 71 -6.28 13.56 12.21
CA LEU A 71 -5.99 12.14 12.45
C LEU A 71 -6.28 11.32 11.19
N ALA A 72 -7.42 11.54 10.54
CA ALA A 72 -7.77 10.89 9.28
C ALA A 72 -6.72 11.16 8.18
N GLY A 73 -6.31 12.42 8.03
CA GLY A 73 -5.24 12.82 7.11
C GLY A 73 -3.89 12.19 7.46
N GLY A 74 -3.50 12.21 8.73
CA GLY A 74 -2.24 11.66 9.22
C GLY A 74 -2.09 10.16 8.92
N TRP A 75 -3.12 9.37 9.23
CA TRP A 75 -3.13 7.93 8.91
C TRP A 75 -3.17 7.67 7.39
N SER A 76 -3.82 8.54 6.61
CA SER A 76 -3.81 8.45 5.14
C SER A 76 -2.40 8.63 4.57
N VAL A 77 -1.66 9.62 5.07
CA VAL A 77 -0.27 9.87 4.68
C VAL A 77 0.64 8.74 5.13
N ALA A 78 0.47 8.25 6.37
CA ALA A 78 1.26 7.12 6.88
C ALA A 78 1.05 5.86 6.03
N SER A 79 -0.20 5.57 5.64
CA SER A 79 -0.53 4.48 4.72
C SER A 79 0.18 4.63 3.38
N LEU A 80 0.08 5.80 2.77
CA LEU A 80 0.73 6.10 1.49
C LEU A 80 2.25 5.95 1.58
N ALA A 81 2.87 6.47 2.64
CA ALA A 81 4.32 6.38 2.86
C ALA A 81 4.78 4.92 2.99
N CYS A 82 4.02 4.07 3.69
CA CYS A 82 4.29 2.64 3.80
C CYS A 82 4.24 1.96 2.42
N VAL A 83 3.19 2.22 1.64
CA VAL A 83 3.03 1.59 0.32
C VAL A 83 4.11 2.06 -0.66
N LEU A 84 4.41 3.36 -0.72
CA LEU A 84 5.45 3.90 -1.60
C LEU A 84 6.83 3.34 -1.24
N SER A 85 7.15 3.29 0.05
CA SER A 85 8.41 2.72 0.54
C SER A 85 8.51 1.22 0.25
N GLY A 86 7.37 0.51 0.34
CA GLY A 86 7.27 -0.89 -0.06
C GLY A 86 7.53 -1.11 -1.55
N VAL A 87 6.91 -0.29 -2.41
CA VAL A 87 7.12 -0.33 -3.87
C VAL A 87 8.57 0.02 -4.24
N ASP A 88 9.19 1.00 -3.58
CA ASP A 88 10.61 1.30 -3.79
C ASP A 88 11.50 0.09 -3.47
N ALA A 89 11.25 -0.58 -2.34
CA ALA A 89 11.97 -1.79 -1.97
C ALA A 89 11.74 -2.96 -2.96
N LEU A 90 10.54 -3.07 -3.55
CA LEU A 90 10.26 -4.04 -4.61
C LEU A 90 11.02 -3.74 -5.90
N ARG A 91 11.16 -2.45 -6.26
CA ARG A 91 11.90 -2.02 -7.45
C ARG A 91 13.41 -2.24 -7.28
N ARG A 92 13.96 -1.89 -6.13
CA ARG A 92 15.39 -2.09 -5.81
C ARG A 92 15.80 -3.56 -5.95
N ILE A 93 15.07 -4.50 -5.35
CA ILE A 93 15.43 -5.92 -5.46
C ILE A 93 15.35 -6.42 -6.91
N THR A 94 14.41 -5.90 -7.69
CA THR A 94 14.25 -6.29 -9.09
C THR A 94 15.44 -5.80 -9.93
N ALA A 95 15.91 -4.57 -9.68
CA ALA A 95 17.10 -4.03 -10.31
C ALA A 95 18.37 -4.79 -9.91
N GLU A 96 18.54 -5.11 -8.62
CA GLU A 96 19.67 -5.91 -8.14
C GLU A 96 19.70 -7.31 -8.77
N HIS A 97 18.54 -7.96 -8.90
CA HIS A 97 18.44 -9.26 -9.57
C HIS A 97 18.77 -9.18 -11.06
N ALA A 98 18.33 -8.12 -11.76
CA ALA A 98 18.66 -7.93 -13.17
C ALA A 98 20.19 -7.77 -13.37
N VAL A 99 20.85 -6.99 -12.52
CA VAL A 99 22.32 -6.81 -12.56
C VAL A 99 23.03 -8.15 -12.32
N LYS A 100 22.59 -8.93 -11.33
CA LYS A 100 23.18 -10.24 -11.03
C LYS A 100 22.95 -11.25 -12.17
N ALA A 101 21.78 -11.24 -12.81
CA ALA A 101 21.49 -12.10 -13.94
C ALA A 101 22.46 -11.84 -15.11
N VAL A 102 22.66 -10.57 -15.47
CA VAL A 102 23.63 -10.17 -16.50
C VAL A 102 25.06 -10.59 -16.12
N ALA A 103 25.44 -10.43 -14.86
CA ALA A 103 26.76 -10.86 -14.38
C ALA A 103 26.94 -12.40 -14.44
N MET A 104 25.88 -13.19 -14.32
CA MET A 104 25.95 -14.64 -14.49
C MET A 104 26.10 -15.05 -15.95
N GLU A 105 25.50 -14.31 -16.89
CA GLU A 105 25.60 -14.56 -18.32
C GLU A 105 27.02 -14.34 -18.88
N THR A 106 27.87 -13.57 -18.18
CA THR A 106 29.26 -13.31 -18.58
C THR A 106 30.26 -14.30 -17.98
N ILE A 107 29.83 -15.25 -17.14
CA ILE A 107 30.69 -16.29 -16.58
C ILE A 107 30.97 -17.33 -17.68
N THR A 108 32.22 -17.38 -18.16
CA THR A 108 32.67 -18.42 -19.08
C THR A 108 32.48 -19.80 -18.43
N PRO A 109 31.76 -20.75 -19.06
CA PRO A 109 31.59 -22.08 -18.48
C PRO A 109 32.95 -22.75 -18.30
N ALA A 110 33.21 -23.27 -17.10
CA ALA A 110 34.39 -24.08 -16.86
C ALA A 110 34.29 -25.35 -17.70
N VAL A 111 34.99 -25.39 -18.83
CA VAL A 111 35.15 -26.63 -19.61
C VAL A 111 36.09 -27.53 -18.81
N SER A 112 35.54 -28.41 -17.97
CA SER A 112 36.31 -29.49 -17.37
C SER A 112 36.61 -30.52 -18.45
N ARG A 113 37.90 -30.72 -18.72
CA ARG A 113 38.43 -31.68 -19.69
C ARG A 113 38.48 -33.08 -19.12
#